data_AF-A0ABD0PZW1-F1
#
_entry.id   AF-A0ABD0PZW1-F1
#
_cell.length_a   1.000
_cell.length_b   1.000
_cell.length_c   1.000
_cell.angle_alpha   90.00
_cell.angle_beta   90.00
_cell.angle_gamma   90.00
#
_symmetry.space_group_name_H-M   'P 1'
#
loop_
_entity.id
_entity.type
_entity.pdbx_description
1 polymer ?
#
loop_
_entity_poly.entity_id
_entity_poly.type
_entity_poly.pdbx_seq_one_letter_code
_entity_poly.pdbx_strand_id
1 'polypeptide(L)' 'ENLLMRIHFHISDETKEDICTAKHCIPHQKFAMTLFEQCVCNNCGATSDPLPFIQMVHYISTTSLW' A
#
# COMPACT_ATOMS: atom_id res chain seq x y z
N GLU A 1 9.77 -0.65 10.33
CA GLU A 1 9.49 0.64 9.68
C GLU A 1 9.93 0.56 8.22
N ASN A 2 9.11 0.98 7.25
CA ASN A 2 9.35 0.79 5.80
C ASN A 2 10.10 2.01 5.22
N LEU A 3 11.25 1.78 4.56
CA LEU A 3 12.05 2.85 3.95
C LEU A 3 11.26 3.70 2.95
N LEU A 4 10.36 3.10 2.17
CA LEU A 4 9.55 3.79 1.18
C LEU A 4 8.54 4.75 1.84
N MET A 5 7.99 4.41 3.02
CA MET A 5 7.13 5.30 3.81
C MET A 5 7.90 6.54 4.29
N ARG A 6 9.15 6.37 4.73
CA ARG A 6 9.99 7.51 5.14
C ARG A 6 10.28 8.45 3.97
N ILE A 7 10.59 7.89 2.80
CA ILE A 7 10.81 8.68 1.58
C ILE A 7 9.51 9.40 1.18
N HIS A 8 8.37 8.69 1.16
CA HIS A 8 7.07 9.27 0.82
C HIS A 8 6.75 10.47 1.70
N PHE A 9 6.88 10.32 3.02
CA PHE A 9 6.62 11.40 3.99
C PHE A 9 7.44 12.65 3.66
N HIS A 10 8.75 12.50 3.42
CA HIS A 10 9.60 13.67 3.17
C HIS A 10 9.38 14.33 1.81
N ILE A 11 9.06 13.57 0.76
CA ILE A 11 8.92 14.15 -0.57
C ILE A 11 7.50 14.60 -0.90
N SER A 12 6.50 14.15 -0.13
CA SER A 12 5.07 14.42 -0.40
C SER A 12 4.49 15.45 0.57
N ASP A 13 5.31 16.41 1.01
CA ASP A 13 4.92 17.47 1.95
C ASP A 13 4.39 16.95 3.30
N GLU A 14 5.06 15.94 3.85
CA GLU A 14 4.71 15.32 5.15
C GLU A 14 3.31 14.71 5.21
N THR A 15 2.68 14.45 4.06
CA THR A 15 1.43 13.71 3.99
C THR A 15 1.62 12.27 4.48
N LYS A 16 0.69 11.83 5.34
CA LYS A 16 0.63 10.45 5.88
C LYS A 16 -0.50 9.63 5.24
N GLU A 17 -1.09 10.14 4.17
CA GLU A 17 -2.22 9.48 3.52
C GLU A 17 -1.72 8.37 2.59
N ASP A 18 -2.37 7.21 2.67
CA ASP A 18 -2.15 6.10 1.74
C ASP A 18 -2.55 6.47 0.28
N ILE A 19 -3.31 7.55 0.12
CA ILE A 19 -3.73 8.10 -1.17
C ILE A 19 -2.90 9.33 -1.49
N CYS A 20 -1.66 9.11 -1.91
CA CYS A 20 -0.80 10.19 -2.41
C CYS A 20 -1.01 10.40 -3.91
N THR A 21 -1.46 11.59 -4.31
CA THR A 21 -1.63 11.98 -5.73
C THR A 21 -0.45 12.81 -6.27
N ALA A 22 0.59 13.01 -5.47
CA ALA A 22 1.75 13.81 -5.81
C ALA A 22 2.53 13.18 -6.97
N LYS A 23 2.55 13.86 -8.13
CA LYS A 23 3.30 13.45 -9.33
C LYS A 23 4.82 13.44 -9.16
N HIS A 24 5.34 13.84 -8.02
CA HIS A 24 6.77 13.75 -7.69
C HIS A 24 7.06 12.65 -6.64
N CYS A 25 6.03 11.99 -6.10
CA CYS A 25 6.21 10.92 -5.12
C CYS A 25 6.69 9.62 -5.77
N ILE A 26 8.01 9.41 -5.81
CA ILE A 26 8.64 8.23 -6.41
C ILE A 26 8.19 6.90 -5.76
N PRO A 27 8.05 6.77 -4.41
CA PRO A 27 7.49 5.58 -3.77
C PRO A 27 6.14 5.17 -4.36
N HIS A 28 5.21 6.13 -4.52
CA HIS A 28 3.88 5.85 -5.06
C HIS A 28 3.87 5.58 -6.57
N GLN A 29 4.79 6.16 -7.33
CA GLN A 29 4.84 5.93 -8.79
C GLN A 29 5.49 4.63 -9.21
N LYS A 30 6.47 4.16 -8.45
CA LYS A 30 7.32 3.03 -8.86
C LYS A 30 7.21 1.81 -7.96
N PHE A 31 6.72 1.99 -6.74
CA PHE A 31 6.74 0.95 -5.72
C PHE A 31 5.39 0.74 -5.06
N ALA A 32 4.32 1.39 -5.53
CA ALA A 32 2.97 1.15 -5.05
C ALA A 32 2.14 0.40 -6.10
N MET A 33 1.21 -0.40 -5.61
CA MET A 33 0.26 -1.18 -6.38
C MET A 33 -1.13 -0.93 -5.83
N THR A 34 -2.12 -0.82 -6.71
CA THR A 34 -3.53 -0.84 -6.32
C THR A 34 -3.99 -2.27 -6.12
N LEU A 35 -4.50 -2.56 -4.93
CA LEU A 35 -5.09 -3.83 -4.54
C LEU A 35 -6.59 -3.65 -4.31
N PHE A 36 -7.34 -4.75 -4.43
CA PHE A 36 -8.76 -4.80 -4.13
C PHE A 36 -8.96 -5.84 -3.03
N GLU A 37 -9.40 -5.40 -1.86
CA GLU A 37 -9.80 -6.28 -0.78
C GLU A 37 -11.28 -6.64 -0.96
N GLN A 38 -11.58 -7.93 -0.87
CA GLN A 38 -12.95 -8.41 -0.99
C GLN A 38 -13.15 -9.63 -0.09
N CYS A 39 -14.15 -9.56 0.78
CA CYS A 39 -14.46 -10.63 1.71
C CYS A 39 -15.58 -11.50 1.14
N VAL A 40 -15.42 -12.82 1.26
CA VAL A 40 -16.45 -13.79 0.92
C VAL A 40 -16.90 -14.49 2.19
N CYS A 41 -18.20 -14.50 2.46
CA CYS A 41 -18.76 -15.22 3.58
C CYS A 41 -18.69 -16.72 3.32
N ASN A 42 -17.90 -17.46 4.11
CA ASN A 42 -17.75 -18.90 3.96
C ASN A 42 -19.06 -19.69 4.20
N ASN A 43 -20.05 -19.10 4.86
CA ASN A 43 -21.31 -19.78 5.19
C ASN A 43 -22.40 -19.59 4.12
N CYS A 44 -22.50 -18.41 3.49
CA CYS A 44 -23.55 -18.12 2.50
C CYS A 44 -23.03 -17.75 1.11
N GLY A 45 -21.72 -17.63 0.92
CA GLY A 45 -21.10 -17.24 -0.34
C GLY A 45 -21.33 -15.78 -0.75
N ALA A 46 -21.95 -14.98 0.11
CA ALA A 46 -22.11 -13.55 -0.15
C ALA A 46 -20.75 -12.85 -0.17
N THR A 47 -20.58 -11.95 -1.13
CA THR A 47 -19.34 -11.22 -1.38
C THR A 47 -19.55 -9.75 -1.04
N SER A 48 -18.60 -9.13 -0.33
CA SER A 48 -18.58 -7.68 -0.14
C SER A 48 -18.28 -6.94 -1.44
N ASP A 49 -18.57 -5.64 -1.47
CA ASP A 49 -18.03 -4.77 -2.52
C ASP A 49 -16.49 -4.76 -2.45
N PRO A 50 -15.79 -4.71 -3.60
CA PRO A 50 -14.34 -4.62 -3.63
C PRO A 50 -13.89 -3.24 -3.13
N LEU A 51 -13.02 -3.22 -2.13
CA LEU A 51 -12.44 -2.02 -1.57
C LEU A 51 -11.03 -1.79 -2.14
N PRO A 52 -10.82 -0.73 -2.95
CA PRO A 52 -9.51 -0.42 -3.47
C PRO A 52 -8.62 0.21 -2.40
N PHE A 53 -7.37 -0.24 -2.31
CA PHE A 53 -6.36 0.42 -1.50
C PHE A 53 -5.00 0.38 -2.19
N ILE A 54 -4.11 1.28 -1.79
CA ILE A 54 -2.75 1.38 -2.33
C ILE A 54 -1.80 0.72 -1.33
N GLN A 55 -0.96 -0.20 -1.80
CA GLN A 55 0.06 -0.83 -0.98
C GLN A 55 1.43 -0.66 -1.62
N MET A 56 2.40 -0.20 -0.83
CA MET A 56 3.80 -0.16 -1.23
C MET A 56 4.46 -1.52 -1.05
N VAL A 57 5.47 -1.81 -1.88
CA VAL A 57 6.27 -3.04 -1.76
C VAL A 57 6.99 -3.07 -0.41
N HIS A 58 6.86 -4.19 0.31
CA HIS A 58 7.59 -4.44 1.54
C HIS A 58 8.92 -5.14 1.20
N TYR A 59 10.00 -4.36 1.15
CA TYR A 59 11.35 -4.94 1.11
C TYR A 59 11.71 -5.45 2.51
N ILE A 60 11.68 -6.77 2.65
CA ILE A 60 12.15 -7.48 3.84
C ILE A 60 13.49 -8.14 3.51
N SER A 61 14.47 -7.99 4.41
CA SER A 61 15.73 -8.71 4.26
C SER A 61 15.46 -10.21 4.33
N THR A 62 16.23 -11.02 3.61
CA THR A 62 16.09 -12.49 3.71
C THR A 62 16.25 -12.95 5.15
N THR A 63 17.12 -12.31 5.94
CA THR A 63 17.29 -12.55 7.38
C THR A 63 16.08 -12.21 8.25
N SER A 64 15.13 -11.41 7.77
CA SER A 64 13.88 -11.07 8.49
C SER A 64 12.74 -12.07 8.27
N LEU A 65 12.93 -13.05 7.37
CA LEU A 65 11.97 -14.12 7.08
C LEU A 65 12.27 -15.43 7.84
N TRP A 66 13.37 -15.47 8.61
CA TRP A 66 13.78 -16.59 9.44
C TRP A 66 13.40 -16.37 10.91
#